data_AF-A0A4Q3RJK6-F1
#
_entry.id   AF-A0A4Q3RJK6-F1
#
_cell.length_a   1.000
_cell.length_b   1.000
_cell.length_c   1.000
_cell.angle_alpha   90.00
_cell.angle_beta   90.00
_cell.angle_gamma   90.00
#
_symmetry.space_group_name_H-M   'P 1'
#
loop_
_entity.id
_entity.type
_entity.pdbx_description
1 polymer ?
#
loop_
_entity_poly.entity_id
_entity_poly.type
_entity_poly.pdbx_seq_one_letter_code
_entity_poly.pdbx_strand_id
1 'polypeptide(L)'
;FYRNLFDKQSKLMRGKNKDGSFQSPFSPFKWGDAFTEGNSWHYSWSVFQDIEGLKKLMGGDKDFVQMLDSVFVMEPVFDDSYYGGTIHEIREMQIMNMGQYAHGNQPIQHMLYLYNYAGQPWKSQFWIREAMNKLYKPTPDGYCGDEDNGQTSAWYVFSALGFYPVTPATDQYVLGTPLFSKATIQLDNGKKIIINAPNSSDKNVYIHSLSMNGRMHDMNWVNHFDLMKGAILQYNMSASPNKTRGTKPAAYPFSLSK
;
A
#
# COMPACT_ATOMS: atom_id res chain seq x y z
N PHE A 1 4.64 19.87 6.87
CA PHE A 1 3.26 20.36 7.04
C PHE A 1 2.30 19.29 7.56
N TYR A 2 2.32 18.05 7.03
CA TYR A 2 1.43 16.95 7.48
C TYR A 2 1.37 16.76 9.01
N ARG A 3 2.51 16.92 9.71
CA ARG A 3 2.61 16.84 11.17
C ARG A 3 1.64 17.77 11.92
N ASN A 4 1.20 18.87 11.29
CA ASN A 4 0.31 19.85 11.91
C ASN A 4 -1.12 19.33 12.09
N LEU A 5 -1.53 18.36 11.29
CA LEU A 5 -2.87 17.77 11.28
C LEU A 5 -2.93 16.42 12.01
N PHE A 6 -1.80 15.91 12.51
CA PHE A 6 -1.76 14.65 13.23
C PHE A 6 -2.23 14.83 14.68
N ASP A 7 -3.35 14.21 15.03
CA ASP A 7 -3.88 14.16 16.38
C ASP A 7 -3.25 12.98 17.15
N LYS A 8 -2.45 13.29 18.17
CA LYS A 8 -1.73 12.29 18.97
C LYS A 8 -2.66 11.36 19.75
N GLN A 9 -3.87 11.78 20.10
CA GLN A 9 -4.80 10.98 20.88
C GLN A 9 -5.38 9.83 20.05
N SER A 10 -5.83 10.15 18.84
CA SER A 10 -6.39 9.17 17.90
C SER A 10 -5.33 8.46 17.05
N LYS A 11 -4.13 9.04 16.95
CA LYS A 11 -3.06 8.65 16.01
C LYS A 11 -3.47 8.75 14.54
N LEU A 12 -4.38 9.67 14.25
CA LEU A 12 -4.95 9.89 12.93
C LEU A 12 -4.81 11.36 12.51
N MET A 13 -4.96 11.62 11.21
CA MET A 13 -5.10 12.99 10.70
C MET A 13 -6.48 13.55 11.07
N ARG A 14 -6.55 14.80 11.47
CA ARG A 14 -7.78 15.45 11.93
C ARG A 14 -7.84 16.88 11.45
N GLY A 15 -9.04 17.32 11.05
CA GLY A 15 -9.31 18.71 10.70
C GLY A 15 -8.88 19.67 11.81
N LYS A 16 -8.32 20.82 11.43
CA LYS A 16 -7.79 21.80 12.38
C LYS A 16 -8.35 23.18 12.09
N ASN A 17 -8.87 23.82 13.13
CA ASN A 17 -9.46 25.14 13.06
C ASN A 17 -8.38 26.21 12.87
N LYS A 18 -8.80 27.39 12.43
CA LYS A 18 -7.92 28.54 12.21
C LYS A 18 -7.17 28.98 13.47
N ASP A 19 -7.76 28.78 14.64
CA ASP A 19 -7.15 29.09 15.95
C ASP A 19 -6.13 28.03 16.42
N GLY A 20 -5.95 26.95 15.67
CA GLY A 20 -5.03 25.86 15.97
C GLY A 20 -5.62 24.72 16.82
N SER A 21 -6.88 24.82 17.26
CA SER A 21 -7.59 23.71 17.90
C SER A 21 -7.95 22.63 16.87
N PHE A 22 -7.96 21.36 17.30
CA PHE A 22 -8.52 20.30 16.45
C PHE A 22 -10.05 20.39 16.43
N GLN A 23 -10.65 20.16 15.25
CA GLN A 23 -12.10 20.17 15.05
C GLN A 23 -12.77 19.19 16.02
N SER A 24 -13.91 19.57 16.64
CA SER A 24 -14.67 18.73 17.58
C SER A 24 -16.18 18.92 17.35
N PRO A 25 -17.03 17.87 17.49
CA PRO A 25 -16.69 16.48 17.80
C PRO A 25 -15.98 15.77 16.63
N PHE A 26 -15.05 14.86 16.93
CA PHE A 26 -14.31 14.10 15.92
C PHE A 26 -14.91 12.71 15.72
N SER A 27 -15.27 12.41 14.48
CA SER A 27 -15.60 11.05 14.02
C SER A 27 -14.55 10.64 12.98
N PRO A 28 -13.71 9.62 13.27
CA PRO A 28 -12.71 9.15 12.30
C PRO A 28 -13.35 8.42 11.12
N PHE A 29 -14.65 8.07 11.22
CA PHE A 29 -15.43 7.36 10.21
C PHE A 29 -16.30 8.29 9.37
N LYS A 30 -16.28 9.61 9.61
CA LYS A 30 -17.01 10.58 8.80
C LYS A 30 -16.33 10.73 7.44
N TRP A 31 -17.07 10.41 6.39
CA TRP A 31 -16.62 10.60 5.02
C TRP A 31 -16.89 12.03 4.56
N GLY A 32 -15.99 12.57 3.73
CA GLY A 32 -16.09 13.95 3.27
C GLY A 32 -15.64 14.96 4.34
N ASP A 33 -16.23 16.16 4.33
CA ASP A 33 -15.93 17.25 5.27
C ASP A 33 -14.45 17.68 5.25
N ALA A 34 -13.62 17.16 6.17
CA ALA A 34 -12.19 17.42 6.22
C ALA A 34 -11.39 16.64 5.17
N PHE A 35 -12.01 15.61 4.58
CA PHE A 35 -11.44 14.71 3.58
C PHE A 35 -12.31 14.68 2.32
N THR A 36 -11.87 13.99 1.28
CA THR A 36 -12.63 13.85 0.02
C THR A 36 -12.84 12.38 -0.27
N GLU A 37 -14.08 11.95 -0.48
CA GLU A 37 -14.48 10.56 -0.84
C GLU A 37 -13.92 9.50 0.12
N GLY A 38 -13.61 9.90 1.34
CA GLY A 38 -12.98 9.04 2.32
C GLY A 38 -13.03 9.67 3.68
N ASN A 39 -12.51 8.94 4.66
CA ASN A 39 -12.45 9.38 6.04
C ASN A 39 -11.00 9.43 6.53
N SER A 40 -10.84 9.65 7.83
CA SER A 40 -9.54 9.75 8.46
C SER A 40 -8.70 8.47 8.34
N TRP A 41 -9.33 7.29 8.34
CA TRP A 41 -8.65 6.01 8.18
C TRP A 41 -8.12 5.79 6.76
N HIS A 42 -8.59 6.54 5.76
CA HIS A 42 -8.07 6.47 4.40
C HIS A 42 -6.93 7.47 4.19
N TYR A 43 -7.12 8.70 4.67
CA TYR A 43 -6.16 9.79 4.42
C TYR A 43 -4.96 9.82 5.36
N SER A 44 -5.02 9.17 6.53
CA SER A 44 -3.90 9.23 7.49
C SER A 44 -2.58 8.67 6.95
N TRP A 45 -2.66 7.86 5.90
CA TRP A 45 -1.52 7.23 5.22
C TRP A 45 -0.89 8.11 4.12
N SER A 46 -1.51 9.24 3.77
CA SER A 46 -1.09 10.13 2.67
C SER A 46 0.12 10.99 3.05
N VAL A 47 1.23 10.34 3.37
CA VAL A 47 2.53 10.95 3.71
C VAL A 47 3.64 10.26 2.91
N PHE A 48 3.41 10.06 1.61
CA PHE A 48 4.26 9.28 0.70
C PHE A 48 5.75 9.61 0.82
N GLN A 49 6.08 10.89 0.97
CA GLN A 49 7.45 11.39 1.07
C GLN A 49 8.13 11.11 2.41
N ASP A 50 7.40 10.80 3.48
CA ASP A 50 7.94 10.75 4.85
C ASP A 50 7.20 9.74 5.75
N ILE A 51 7.11 8.48 5.30
CA ILE A 51 6.48 7.40 6.07
C ILE A 51 7.22 7.14 7.39
N GLU A 52 8.56 7.26 7.42
CA GLU A 52 9.33 7.22 8.67
C GLU A 52 8.88 8.30 9.65
N GLY A 53 8.64 9.53 9.17
CA GLY A 53 8.14 10.61 10.00
C GLY A 53 6.72 10.39 10.52
N LEU A 54 5.82 9.81 9.72
CA LEU A 54 4.47 9.40 10.15
C LEU A 54 4.54 8.29 11.21
N LYS A 55 5.38 7.28 10.98
CA LYS A 55 5.62 6.18 11.92
C LYS A 55 6.12 6.68 13.28
N LYS A 56 7.05 7.64 13.29
CA LYS A 56 7.50 8.32 14.51
C LYS A 56 6.36 9.04 15.24
N LEU A 57 5.43 9.68 14.52
CA LEU A 57 4.25 10.31 15.13
C LEU A 57 3.30 9.28 15.78
N MET A 58 3.14 8.11 15.17
CA MET A 58 2.27 7.05 15.67
C MET A 58 2.85 6.27 16.87
N GLY A 59 4.14 6.42 17.18
CA GLY A 59 4.79 5.72 18.30
C GLY A 59 5.84 4.68 17.88
N GLY A 60 6.23 4.64 16.60
CA GLY A 60 7.24 3.73 16.06
C GLY A 60 6.66 2.52 15.33
N ASP A 61 7.54 1.59 14.92
CA ASP A 61 7.21 0.47 14.03
C ASP A 61 6.04 -0.38 14.53
N LYS A 62 6.00 -0.70 15.83
CA LYS A 62 4.95 -1.54 16.41
C LYS A 62 3.57 -0.89 16.32
N ASP A 63 3.46 0.36 16.76
CA ASP A 63 2.20 1.08 16.80
C ASP A 63 1.70 1.41 15.40
N PHE A 64 2.61 1.73 14.47
CA PHE A 64 2.28 1.95 13.07
C PHE A 64 1.70 0.68 12.42
N VAL A 65 2.33 -0.49 12.64
CA VAL A 65 1.81 -1.77 12.16
C VAL A 65 0.47 -2.10 12.79
N GLN A 66 0.27 -1.83 14.08
CA GLN A 66 -1.01 -2.06 14.74
C GLN A 66 -2.12 -1.20 14.10
N MET A 67 -1.84 0.07 13.79
CA MET A 67 -2.79 0.95 13.10
C MET A 67 -3.12 0.43 11.69
N LEU A 68 -2.14 -0.07 10.93
CA LEU A 68 -2.37 -0.69 9.63
C LEU A 68 -3.23 -1.95 9.74
N ASP A 69 -2.93 -2.83 10.71
CA ASP A 69 -3.72 -4.06 10.94
C ASP A 69 -5.18 -3.73 11.29
N SER A 70 -5.41 -2.68 12.09
CA SER A 70 -6.76 -2.26 12.48
C SER A 70 -7.65 -1.92 11.28
N VAL A 71 -7.09 -1.40 10.17
CA VAL A 71 -7.86 -1.09 8.96
C VAL A 71 -8.63 -2.31 8.46
N PHE A 72 -8.03 -3.50 8.49
CA PHE A 72 -8.66 -4.73 7.99
C PHE A 72 -9.55 -5.44 9.00
N VAL A 73 -9.41 -5.12 10.30
CA VAL A 73 -10.12 -5.81 11.39
C VAL A 73 -11.35 -5.05 11.85
N MET A 74 -11.37 -3.73 11.71
CA MET A 74 -12.55 -2.93 12.02
C MET A 74 -13.72 -3.28 11.10
N GLU A 75 -14.94 -3.20 11.61
CA GLU A 75 -16.14 -3.24 10.77
C GLU A 75 -16.14 -2.06 9.78
N PRO A 76 -16.74 -2.21 8.57
CA PRO A 76 -16.87 -1.14 7.58
C PRO A 76 -17.95 -0.12 7.98
N VAL A 77 -17.93 0.36 9.23
CA VAL A 77 -18.80 1.44 9.72
C VAL A 77 -18.42 2.77 9.05
N PHE A 78 -19.42 3.60 8.80
CA PHE A 78 -19.23 4.90 8.16
C PHE A 78 -20.22 5.92 8.72
N ASP A 79 -19.88 7.19 8.55
CA ASP A 79 -20.76 8.34 8.77
C ASP A 79 -20.82 9.13 7.45
N ASP A 80 -21.98 9.10 6.79
CA ASP A 80 -22.25 9.72 5.49
C ASP A 80 -23.01 11.05 5.63
N SER A 81 -23.09 11.61 6.84
CA SER A 81 -23.85 12.83 7.14
C SER A 81 -23.43 14.04 6.31
N TYR A 82 -22.19 14.10 5.83
CA TYR A 82 -21.71 15.15 4.93
C TYR A 82 -22.39 15.10 3.55
N TYR A 83 -22.61 13.90 3.03
CA TYR A 83 -23.20 13.69 1.70
C TYR A 83 -24.73 13.64 1.74
N GLY A 84 -25.33 13.41 2.91
CA GLY A 84 -26.79 13.29 3.08
C GLY A 84 -27.36 11.95 2.58
N GLY A 85 -26.48 10.99 2.28
CA GLY A 85 -26.81 9.64 1.84
C GLY A 85 -25.56 8.86 1.45
N THR A 86 -25.70 7.55 1.32
CA THR A 86 -24.58 6.64 1.02
C THR A 86 -24.18 6.74 -0.45
N ILE A 87 -23.07 7.42 -0.73
CA ILE A 87 -22.44 7.46 -2.05
C ILE A 87 -21.87 6.08 -2.43
N HIS A 88 -21.53 5.87 -3.71
CA HIS A 88 -21.19 4.54 -4.21
C HIS A 88 -19.88 4.01 -3.61
N GLU A 89 -18.89 4.86 -3.38
CA GLU A 89 -17.58 4.54 -2.79
C GLU A 89 -17.72 3.97 -1.37
N ILE A 90 -18.68 4.49 -0.59
CA ILE A 90 -19.01 3.95 0.74
C ILE A 90 -19.61 2.55 0.61
N ARG A 91 -20.55 2.37 -0.32
CA ARG A 91 -21.21 1.08 -0.55
C ARG A 91 -20.20 0.04 -1.03
N GLU A 92 -19.31 0.41 -1.93
CA GLU A 92 -18.22 -0.41 -2.46
C GLU A 92 -17.31 -0.92 -1.33
N MET A 93 -16.82 -0.03 -0.45
CA MET A 93 -16.05 -0.46 0.73
C MET A 93 -16.82 -1.47 1.59
N GLN A 94 -18.10 -1.18 1.86
CA GLN A 94 -18.94 -2.01 2.72
C GLN A 94 -19.11 -3.44 2.19
N ILE A 95 -19.40 -3.61 0.90
CA ILE A 95 -19.66 -4.93 0.31
C ILE A 95 -18.40 -5.77 0.14
N MET A 96 -17.22 -5.14 0.02
CA MET A 96 -15.95 -5.85 -0.14
C MET A 96 -15.54 -6.60 1.13
N ASN A 97 -16.09 -6.25 2.31
CA ASN A 97 -15.82 -6.93 3.57
C ASN A 97 -14.30 -7.09 3.83
N MET A 98 -13.58 -5.96 3.81
CA MET A 98 -12.15 -5.84 4.12
C MET A 98 -11.91 -4.74 5.17
N GLY A 99 -12.85 -4.60 6.09
CA GLY A 99 -12.91 -3.52 7.07
C GLY A 99 -12.95 -2.13 6.44
N GLN A 100 -12.09 -1.22 6.89
CA GLN A 100 -11.95 0.14 6.36
C GLN A 100 -11.02 0.21 5.13
N TYR A 101 -10.60 -0.93 4.54
CA TYR A 101 -9.78 -0.91 3.33
C TYR A 101 -10.63 -0.68 2.07
N ALA A 102 -10.87 0.60 1.76
CA ALA A 102 -11.62 1.05 0.59
C ALA A 102 -10.75 1.08 -0.70
N HIS A 103 -10.35 -0.09 -1.22
CA HIS A 103 -9.44 -0.19 -2.37
C HIS A 103 -9.94 0.51 -3.64
N GLY A 104 -11.27 0.57 -3.83
CA GLY A 104 -11.91 1.25 -4.96
C GLY A 104 -11.63 2.75 -5.00
N ASN A 105 -11.08 3.34 -3.93
CA ASN A 105 -10.73 4.74 -3.89
C ASN A 105 -9.21 4.98 -3.76
N GLN A 106 -8.69 6.02 -4.42
CA GLN A 106 -7.27 6.30 -4.58
C GLN A 106 -6.49 6.57 -3.28
N PRO A 107 -7.03 7.28 -2.26
CA PRO A 107 -6.24 7.73 -1.10
C PRO A 107 -5.56 6.61 -0.29
N ILE A 108 -6.03 5.36 -0.41
CA ILE A 108 -5.54 4.22 0.38
C ILE A 108 -4.81 3.15 -0.46
N GLN A 109 -4.76 3.28 -1.79
CA GLN A 109 -4.23 2.24 -2.68
C GLN A 109 -2.75 1.86 -2.39
N HIS A 110 -1.94 2.81 -1.92
CA HIS A 110 -0.54 2.56 -1.53
C HIS A 110 -0.37 1.94 -0.13
N MET A 111 -1.42 1.94 0.70
CA MET A 111 -1.35 1.58 2.12
C MET A 111 -0.79 0.16 2.33
N LEU A 112 -1.14 -0.79 1.45
CA LEU A 112 -0.67 -2.17 1.56
C LEU A 112 0.85 -2.28 1.53
N TYR A 113 1.53 -1.35 0.84
CA TYR A 113 2.99 -1.33 0.73
C TYR A 113 3.67 -0.75 1.97
N LEU A 114 2.93 -0.12 2.90
CA LEU A 114 3.50 0.59 4.04
C LEU A 114 4.11 -0.34 5.10
N TYR A 115 3.72 -1.62 5.16
CA TYR A 115 4.39 -2.58 6.05
C TYR A 115 5.89 -2.76 5.72
N ASN A 116 6.32 -2.49 4.49
CA ASN A 116 7.73 -2.48 4.09
C ASN A 116 8.58 -1.43 4.82
N TYR A 117 7.96 -0.39 5.37
CA TYR A 117 8.60 0.71 6.11
C TYR A 117 8.68 0.46 7.61
N ALA A 118 8.08 -0.63 8.09
CA ALA A 118 8.05 -1.03 9.49
C ALA A 118 8.54 -2.48 9.69
N GLY A 119 9.31 -2.99 8.73
CA GLY A 119 9.99 -4.28 8.83
C GLY A 119 9.08 -5.49 8.85
N GLN A 120 7.87 -5.38 8.28
CA GLN A 120 6.94 -6.51 8.14
C GLN A 120 6.49 -6.72 6.69
N PRO A 121 7.40 -6.83 5.71
CA PRO A 121 7.05 -6.93 4.29
C PRO A 121 6.15 -8.14 3.97
N TRP A 122 6.17 -9.21 4.78
CA TRP A 122 5.27 -10.35 4.60
C TRP A 122 3.79 -9.98 4.77
N LYS A 123 3.45 -8.95 5.55
CA LYS A 123 2.07 -8.46 5.65
C LYS A 123 1.63 -7.76 4.37
N SER A 124 2.51 -6.98 3.74
CA SER A 124 2.27 -6.45 2.39
C SER A 124 2.03 -7.57 1.40
N GLN A 125 2.89 -8.60 1.39
CA GLN A 125 2.76 -9.74 0.48
C GLN A 125 1.40 -10.43 0.61
N PHE A 126 0.93 -10.66 1.84
CA PHE A 126 -0.39 -11.23 2.09
C PHE A 126 -1.51 -10.34 1.56
N TRP A 127 -1.60 -9.09 2.03
CA TRP A 127 -2.73 -8.22 1.68
C TRP A 127 -2.77 -7.80 0.22
N ILE A 128 -1.60 -7.63 -0.43
CA ILE A 128 -1.54 -7.35 -1.87
C ILE A 128 -2.11 -8.53 -2.66
N ARG A 129 -1.79 -9.77 -2.27
CA ARG A 129 -2.33 -10.95 -2.95
C ARG A 129 -3.83 -11.10 -2.70
N GLU A 130 -4.29 -10.88 -1.48
CA GLU A 130 -5.73 -10.87 -1.16
C GLU A 130 -6.49 -9.83 -2.00
N ALA A 131 -5.96 -8.60 -2.10
CA ALA A 131 -6.56 -7.55 -2.92
C ALA A 131 -6.62 -7.93 -4.41
N MET A 132 -5.52 -8.41 -5.00
CA MET A 132 -5.51 -8.83 -6.41
C MET A 132 -6.49 -9.99 -6.69
N ASN A 133 -6.61 -10.95 -5.77
CA ASN A 133 -7.46 -12.13 -5.97
C ASN A 133 -8.94 -11.85 -5.73
N LYS A 134 -9.27 -10.94 -4.81
CA LYS A 134 -10.65 -10.66 -4.39
C LYS A 134 -11.31 -9.53 -5.17
N LEU A 135 -10.54 -8.50 -5.52
CA LEU A 135 -11.07 -7.19 -5.95
C LEU A 135 -10.99 -6.95 -7.46
N TYR A 136 -10.42 -7.89 -8.21
CA TYR A 136 -10.27 -7.81 -9.66
C TYR A 136 -10.73 -9.11 -10.32
N LYS A 137 -11.60 -8.99 -11.33
CA LYS A 137 -12.11 -10.13 -12.10
C LYS A 137 -12.12 -9.81 -13.60
N PRO A 138 -11.88 -10.80 -14.46
CA PRO A 138 -11.99 -10.63 -15.92
C PRO A 138 -13.45 -10.72 -16.38
N THR A 139 -14.35 -9.96 -15.74
CA THR A 139 -15.79 -9.92 -16.02
C THR A 139 -16.24 -8.46 -16.27
N PRO A 140 -17.42 -8.23 -16.87
CA PRO A 140 -17.92 -6.86 -17.09
C PRO A 140 -18.02 -6.00 -15.82
N ASP A 141 -18.24 -6.63 -14.66
CA ASP A 141 -18.26 -6.05 -13.31
C ASP A 141 -16.93 -6.26 -12.57
N GLY A 142 -15.82 -6.21 -13.30
CA GLY A 142 -14.52 -6.72 -12.87
C GLY A 142 -13.78 -5.91 -11.80
N TYR A 143 -14.16 -4.66 -11.55
CA TYR A 143 -13.52 -3.79 -10.57
C TYR A 143 -14.33 -3.67 -9.28
N CYS A 144 -13.66 -3.36 -8.18
CA CYS A 144 -14.31 -3.14 -6.88
C CYS A 144 -14.80 -1.69 -6.64
N GLY A 145 -14.70 -0.83 -7.65
CA GLY A 145 -15.03 0.59 -7.66
C GLY A 145 -14.65 1.19 -9.02
N ASP A 146 -14.50 2.50 -9.08
CA ASP A 146 -14.17 3.19 -10.33
C ASP A 146 -12.75 2.84 -10.85
N GLU A 147 -12.62 2.82 -12.17
CA GLU A 147 -11.36 2.50 -12.86
C GLU A 147 -10.37 3.67 -12.83
N ASP A 148 -10.91 4.89 -12.86
CA ASP A 148 -10.21 6.17 -12.77
C ASP A 148 -9.04 6.36 -13.73
N ASN A 149 -9.38 6.30 -15.02
CA ASN A 149 -8.52 6.74 -16.12
C ASN A 149 -7.17 6.01 -16.17
N GLY A 150 -7.15 4.74 -15.78
CA GLY A 150 -5.94 3.92 -15.70
C GLY A 150 -5.32 3.81 -14.32
N GLN A 151 -5.75 4.58 -13.30
CA GLN A 151 -5.15 4.52 -11.96
C GLN A 151 -5.34 3.15 -11.31
N THR A 152 -6.58 2.67 -11.22
CA THR A 152 -6.90 1.37 -10.59
C THR A 152 -6.36 0.21 -11.43
N SER A 153 -6.41 0.32 -12.76
CA SER A 153 -5.76 -0.65 -13.66
C SER A 153 -4.24 -0.70 -13.49
N ALA A 154 -3.57 0.44 -13.43
CA ALA A 154 -2.12 0.52 -13.27
C ALA A 154 -1.67 -0.03 -11.91
N TRP A 155 -2.48 0.18 -10.86
CA TRP A 155 -2.24 -0.47 -9.57
C TRP A 155 -2.16 -1.99 -9.72
N TYR A 156 -3.10 -2.61 -10.43
CA TYR A 156 -3.08 -4.05 -10.66
C TYR A 156 -1.85 -4.48 -11.46
N VAL A 157 -1.50 -3.77 -12.54
CA VAL A 157 -0.31 -4.08 -13.37
C VAL A 157 0.97 -4.04 -12.53
N PHE A 158 1.22 -2.96 -11.78
CA PHE A 158 2.39 -2.83 -10.92
C PHE A 158 2.41 -3.91 -9.83
N SER A 159 1.28 -4.10 -9.14
CA SER A 159 1.14 -5.10 -8.08
C SER A 159 1.39 -6.52 -8.59
N ALA A 160 0.88 -6.86 -9.77
CA ALA A 160 1.08 -8.16 -10.40
C ALA A 160 2.53 -8.40 -10.83
N LEU A 161 3.26 -7.35 -11.20
CA LEU A 161 4.71 -7.40 -11.44
C LEU A 161 5.52 -7.52 -10.13
N GLY A 162 4.91 -7.21 -8.98
CA GLY A 162 5.48 -7.40 -7.66
C GLY A 162 6.18 -6.18 -7.07
N PHE A 163 5.92 -4.97 -7.58
CA PHE A 163 6.43 -3.71 -7.02
C PHE A 163 5.55 -2.51 -7.39
N TYR A 164 5.57 -1.45 -6.58
CA TYR A 164 4.70 -0.27 -6.77
C TYR A 164 5.41 1.05 -6.46
N PRO A 165 5.18 2.12 -7.24
CA PRO A 165 5.77 3.44 -7.01
C PRO A 165 5.02 4.19 -5.88
N VAL A 166 5.25 3.81 -4.61
CA VAL A 166 4.59 4.44 -3.45
C VAL A 166 4.84 5.95 -3.38
N THR A 167 6.05 6.38 -3.73
CA THR A 167 6.45 7.79 -3.69
C THR A 167 6.96 8.19 -5.07
N PRO A 168 6.06 8.61 -5.98
CA PRO A 168 6.47 9.16 -7.27
C PRO A 168 7.52 10.28 -7.10
N ALA A 169 8.37 10.44 -8.11
CA ALA A 169 9.56 11.30 -8.11
C ALA A 169 10.74 10.84 -7.22
N THR A 170 10.61 9.72 -6.50
CA THR A 170 11.78 8.94 -6.06
C THR A 170 12.21 7.98 -7.16
N ASP A 171 13.40 7.39 -7.01
CA ASP A 171 13.89 6.33 -7.87
C ASP A 171 13.53 4.93 -7.36
N GLN A 172 12.53 4.81 -6.48
CA GLN A 172 12.21 3.55 -5.80
C GLN A 172 10.84 3.00 -6.17
N TYR A 173 10.80 1.70 -6.47
CA TYR A 173 9.57 0.91 -6.47
C TYR A 173 9.57 -0.01 -5.25
N VAL A 174 8.57 0.12 -4.38
CA VAL A 174 8.44 -0.68 -3.16
C VAL A 174 7.96 -2.09 -3.52
N LEU A 175 8.62 -3.11 -2.99
CA LEU A 175 8.30 -4.50 -3.28
C LEU A 175 6.95 -4.91 -2.67
N GLY A 176 6.19 -5.67 -3.47
CA GLY A 176 5.00 -6.40 -3.06
C GLY A 176 5.24 -7.91 -3.16
N THR A 177 4.40 -8.61 -3.92
CA THR A 177 4.57 -10.02 -4.29
C THR A 177 4.16 -10.26 -5.74
N PRO A 178 4.97 -10.92 -6.58
CA PRO A 178 4.65 -11.13 -7.99
C PRO A 178 3.48 -12.10 -8.16
N LEU A 179 2.57 -11.81 -9.08
CA LEU A 179 1.41 -12.67 -9.38
C LEU A 179 1.79 -13.85 -10.28
N PHE A 180 2.55 -13.58 -11.34
CA PHE A 180 2.90 -14.59 -12.33
C PHE A 180 4.16 -15.37 -11.99
N SER A 181 4.25 -16.60 -12.49
CA SER A 181 5.46 -17.42 -12.36
C SER A 181 6.65 -16.85 -13.13
N LYS A 182 6.37 -16.09 -14.20
CA LYS A 182 7.34 -15.31 -14.96
C LYS A 182 6.68 -14.10 -15.60
N ALA A 183 7.36 -12.96 -15.56
CA ALA A 183 7.00 -11.79 -16.34
C ALA A 183 8.25 -11.22 -17.02
N THR A 184 8.08 -10.57 -18.17
CA THR A 184 9.16 -9.89 -18.88
C THR A 184 8.68 -8.54 -19.37
N ILE A 185 9.35 -7.48 -18.93
CA ILE A 185 9.09 -6.11 -19.35
C ILE A 185 10.13 -5.76 -20.40
N GLN A 186 9.68 -5.42 -21.61
CA GLN A 186 10.51 -4.84 -22.66
C GLN A 186 10.61 -3.34 -22.42
N LEU A 187 11.83 -2.83 -22.27
CA LEU A 187 12.09 -1.40 -22.10
C LEU A 187 12.35 -0.76 -23.47
N ASP A 188 12.05 0.54 -23.57
CA ASP A 188 12.24 1.33 -24.82
C ASP A 188 13.71 1.42 -25.24
N ASN A 189 14.63 1.32 -24.28
CA ASN A 189 16.08 1.28 -24.55
C ASN A 189 16.58 -0.11 -25.04
N GLY A 190 15.67 -1.02 -25.37
CA GLY A 190 15.95 -2.37 -25.84
C GLY A 190 16.33 -3.37 -24.74
N LYS A 191 16.49 -2.93 -23.48
CA LYS A 191 16.78 -3.81 -22.34
C LYS A 191 15.50 -4.51 -21.85
N LYS A 192 15.67 -5.50 -20.97
CA LYS A 192 14.58 -6.28 -20.40
C LYS A 192 14.68 -6.35 -18.88
N ILE A 193 13.53 -6.29 -18.22
CA ILE A 193 13.39 -6.69 -16.82
C ILE A 193 12.69 -8.05 -16.83
N ILE A 194 13.36 -9.07 -16.29
CA ILE A 194 12.85 -10.44 -16.19
C ILE A 194 12.54 -10.71 -14.73
N ILE A 195 11.28 -10.98 -14.43
CA ILE A 195 10.81 -11.40 -13.12
C ILE A 195 10.58 -12.91 -13.18
N ASN A 196 11.35 -13.68 -12.43
CA ASN A 196 11.24 -15.12 -12.32
C ASN A 196 10.76 -15.49 -10.91
N ALA A 197 9.56 -16.03 -10.81
CA ALA A 197 8.97 -16.48 -9.55
C ALA A 197 8.28 -17.85 -9.77
N PRO A 198 8.99 -18.90 -10.20
CA PRO A 198 8.39 -20.14 -10.74
C PRO A 198 7.42 -20.83 -9.80
N ASN A 199 7.56 -20.62 -8.49
CA ASN A 199 6.69 -21.19 -7.46
C ASN A 199 5.54 -20.27 -7.04
N SER A 200 5.38 -19.07 -7.62
CA SER A 200 4.29 -18.15 -7.31
C SER A 200 2.94 -18.80 -7.60
N SER A 201 2.04 -18.77 -6.62
CA SER A 201 0.71 -19.36 -6.68
C SER A 201 -0.20 -18.72 -5.63
N ASP A 202 -1.44 -19.18 -5.52
CA ASP A 202 -2.36 -18.78 -4.43
C ASP A 202 -1.89 -19.25 -3.04
N LYS A 203 -1.05 -20.30 -3.00
CA LYS A 203 -0.47 -20.80 -1.74
C LYS A 203 0.86 -20.13 -1.44
N ASN A 204 1.73 -20.00 -2.44
CA ASN A 204 3.09 -19.49 -2.28
C ASN A 204 3.13 -17.98 -2.54
N VAL A 205 2.60 -17.21 -1.60
CA VAL A 205 2.46 -15.75 -1.72
C VAL A 205 3.65 -14.98 -1.15
N TYR A 206 4.47 -15.63 -0.31
CA TYR A 206 5.54 -14.97 0.43
C TYR A 206 6.88 -15.07 -0.27
N ILE A 207 7.68 -14.01 -0.17
CA ILE A 207 9.05 -13.98 -0.69
C ILE A 207 9.98 -14.51 0.40
N HIS A 208 10.50 -15.72 0.22
CA HIS A 208 11.52 -16.28 1.11
C HIS A 208 12.88 -15.60 0.91
N SER A 209 13.28 -15.43 -0.35
CA SER A 209 14.47 -14.66 -0.75
C SER A 209 14.29 -14.06 -2.14
N LEU A 210 15.11 -13.04 -2.44
CA LEU A 210 15.16 -12.37 -3.74
C LEU A 210 16.62 -12.14 -4.11
N SER A 211 16.98 -12.39 -5.36
CA SER A 211 18.23 -11.92 -5.93
C SER A 211 17.98 -11.05 -7.17
N MET A 212 18.84 -10.06 -7.38
CA MET A 212 18.83 -9.19 -8.55
C MET A 212 20.17 -9.37 -9.27
N ASN A 213 20.12 -9.79 -10.53
CA ASN A 213 21.31 -10.05 -11.35
C ASN A 213 22.33 -10.99 -10.64
N GLY A 214 21.82 -12.04 -9.99
CA GLY A 214 22.63 -13.06 -9.30
C GLY A 214 23.14 -12.67 -7.91
N ARG A 215 22.87 -11.45 -7.43
CA ARG A 215 23.25 -10.99 -6.09
C ARG A 215 22.05 -10.94 -5.17
N MET A 216 22.23 -11.36 -3.91
CA MET A 216 21.18 -11.30 -2.89
C MET A 216 20.67 -9.87 -2.72
N HIS A 217 19.34 -9.71 -2.66
CA HIS A 217 18.66 -8.43 -2.58
C HIS A 217 17.73 -8.39 -1.36
N ASP A 218 18.24 -7.81 -0.28
CA ASP A 218 17.57 -7.74 1.02
C ASP A 218 16.71 -6.48 1.22
N MET A 219 16.74 -5.56 0.25
CA MET A 219 15.93 -4.34 0.31
C MET A 219 14.44 -4.64 0.04
N ASN A 220 13.56 -3.83 0.61
CA ASN A 220 12.12 -3.86 0.36
C ASN A 220 11.70 -3.00 -0.84
N TRP A 221 12.64 -2.63 -1.69
CA TRP A 221 12.42 -1.79 -2.87
C TRP A 221 13.46 -2.10 -3.94
N VAL A 222 13.20 -1.71 -5.18
CA VAL A 222 14.13 -1.79 -6.31
C VAL A 222 14.33 -0.40 -6.92
N ASN A 223 15.54 -0.13 -7.40
CA ASN A 223 15.92 1.17 -7.95
C ASN A 223 15.56 1.27 -9.44
N HIS A 224 14.95 2.39 -9.85
CA HIS A 224 14.59 2.68 -11.23
C HIS A 224 15.79 2.60 -12.18
N PHE A 225 16.90 3.25 -11.84
CA PHE A 225 18.09 3.29 -12.70
C PHE A 225 18.77 1.92 -12.84
N ASP A 226 18.65 1.04 -11.84
CA ASP A 226 19.13 -0.33 -11.96
C ASP A 226 18.20 -1.20 -12.82
N LEU A 227 16.88 -1.01 -12.71
CA LEU A 227 15.92 -1.67 -13.60
C LEU A 227 16.13 -1.24 -15.06
N MET A 228 16.40 0.04 -15.32
CA MET A 228 16.62 0.57 -16.67
C MET A 228 17.88 0.01 -17.37
N LYS A 229 18.85 -0.53 -16.62
CA LYS A 229 20.01 -1.24 -17.19
C LYS A 229 19.65 -2.65 -17.70
N GLY A 230 18.44 -3.10 -17.43
CA GLY A 230 18.02 -4.48 -17.54
C GLY A 230 18.31 -5.24 -16.24
N ALA A 231 17.37 -6.09 -15.83
CA ALA A 231 17.45 -6.78 -14.57
C ALA A 231 16.85 -8.18 -14.64
N ILE A 232 17.40 -9.12 -13.89
CA ILE A 232 16.81 -10.42 -13.60
C ILE A 232 16.51 -10.46 -12.11
N LEU A 233 15.23 -10.40 -11.76
CA LEU A 233 14.71 -10.55 -10.40
C LEU A 233 14.31 -12.01 -10.20
N GLN A 234 15.04 -12.73 -9.38
CA GLN A 234 14.80 -14.14 -9.08
C GLN A 234 14.19 -14.27 -7.68
N TYR A 235 12.88 -14.55 -7.65
CA TYR A 235 12.11 -14.74 -6.43
C TYR A 235 12.07 -16.21 -6.03
N ASN A 236 12.39 -16.48 -4.78
CA ASN A 236 12.09 -17.76 -4.13
C ASN A 236 10.79 -17.62 -3.34
N MET A 237 9.70 -18.13 -3.90
CA MET A 237 8.36 -18.04 -3.32
C MET A 237 8.10 -19.16 -2.31
N SER A 238 7.34 -18.87 -1.26
CA SER A 238 7.06 -19.78 -0.14
C SER A 238 5.62 -19.61 0.36
N ALA A 239 5.04 -20.69 0.88
CA ALA A 239 3.74 -20.68 1.56
C ALA A 239 3.79 -20.10 2.98
N SER A 240 4.98 -20.03 3.59
CA SER A 240 5.19 -19.44 4.91
C SER A 240 6.05 -18.19 4.85
N PRO A 241 5.74 -17.16 5.66
CA PRO A 241 6.46 -15.90 5.63
C PRO A 241 7.89 -16.06 6.17
N ASN A 242 8.86 -15.46 5.48
CA ASN A 242 10.19 -15.24 6.05
C ASN A 242 10.18 -13.97 6.91
N LYS A 243 10.07 -14.13 8.23
CA LYS A 243 10.00 -13.02 9.19
C LYS A 243 11.34 -12.33 9.49
N THR A 244 12.44 -12.74 8.84
CA THR A 244 13.75 -12.10 9.00
C THR A 244 14.20 -11.30 7.78
N ARG A 245 13.59 -11.53 6.61
CA ARG A 245 13.86 -10.76 5.39
C ARG A 245 13.27 -9.36 5.47
N GLY A 246 14.06 -8.35 5.12
CA GLY A 246 13.56 -6.97 4.96
C GLY A 246 13.14 -6.30 6.27
N THR A 247 13.64 -6.76 7.41
CA THR A 247 13.27 -6.24 8.74
C THR A 247 14.22 -5.20 9.30
N LYS A 248 15.40 -5.04 8.70
CA LYS A 248 16.40 -4.07 9.16
C LYS A 248 16.07 -2.68 8.58
N PRO A 249 16.31 -1.58 9.33
CA PRO A 249 16.07 -0.22 8.83
C PRO A 249 16.74 0.12 7.49
N ALA A 250 17.91 -0.48 7.21
CA ALA A 250 18.62 -0.34 5.94
C ALA A 250 17.82 -0.88 4.74
N ALA A 251 16.91 -1.83 4.96
CA ALA A 251 16.04 -2.40 3.91
C ALA A 251 14.81 -1.53 3.61
N TYR A 252 14.47 -0.58 4.47
CA TYR A 252 13.26 0.21 4.32
C TYR A 252 13.37 1.17 3.12
N PRO A 253 12.27 1.48 2.42
CA PRO A 253 12.29 2.45 1.33
C PRO A 253 12.54 3.90 1.80
N PHE A 254 12.60 4.82 0.85
CA PHE A 254 12.85 6.25 1.06
C PHE A 254 11.90 6.90 2.08
N SER A 255 12.42 7.80 2.91
CA SER A 255 11.61 8.75 3.69
C SER A 255 12.46 9.97 4.02
N LEU A 256 11.86 11.17 4.01
CA LEU A 256 12.58 12.41 4.32
C LEU A 256 13.20 12.45 5.73
N SER A 257 12.59 11.80 6.72
CA SER A 257 13.06 11.81 8.12
C SER A 257 14.05 10.70 8.47
N LYS A 258 14.71 10.10 7.48
CA LYS A 258 15.79 9.12 7.67
C LYS A 258 17.13 9.79 7.94
#